data_AF-A0A4D4JKC0-F1
#
_entry.id   AF-A0A4D4JKC0-F1
#
_cell.length_a   1.000
_cell.length_b   1.000
_cell.length_c   1.000
_cell.angle_alpha   90.00
_cell.angle_beta   90.00
_cell.angle_gamma   90.00
#
_symmetry.space_group_name_H-M   'P 1'
#
loop_
_entity.id
_entity.type
_entity.pdbx_description
1 polymer ?
#
loop_
_entity_poly.entity_id
_entity_poly.type
_entity_poly.pdbx_seq_one_letter_code
_entity_poly.pdbx_strand_id
1 'polypeptide(L)'
;MARFAGACGALAALAAVAFMATALPAAAQVPPPSYASFSERLPCVHRIGRCFDATIGGKRVDVIADKAEFDKLKALLQTLNRNVRDVHWIVREPVPGAQALDVETRATAQGLPHVGDEQEEPDVIVYALDGQDLDSESELVAQQSVRINGQPVVTQQETLTQDFLPPGRYAFAIKYLGRKNWDRKWVFLTVAP
;
A
#
# COMPACT_ATOMS: atom_id res chain seq x y z
N MET A 1 -41.35 54.72 53.72
CA MET A 1 -41.98 54.17 52.49
C MET A 1 -41.00 54.37 51.33
N ALA A 2 -40.79 53.33 50.49
CA ALA A 2 -39.89 53.21 49.32
C ALA A 2 -38.37 53.30 49.63
N ARG A 3 -37.49 52.27 49.53
CA ARG A 3 -37.10 51.29 48.47
C ARG A 3 -36.67 51.93 47.14
N PHE A 4 -35.37 51.89 46.82
CA PHE A 4 -34.76 50.94 45.87
C PHE A 4 -33.28 51.31 45.62
N ALA A 5 -32.36 50.42 45.99
CA ALA A 5 -30.98 50.41 45.52
C ALA A 5 -30.92 49.54 44.27
N GLY A 6 -30.38 50.08 43.17
CA GLY A 6 -30.18 49.36 41.92
C GLY A 6 -28.81 49.69 41.35
N ALA A 7 -27.87 48.76 41.49
CA ALA A 7 -26.65 48.70 40.70
C ALA A 7 -26.56 47.28 40.15
N CYS A 8 -27.09 47.08 38.95
CA CYS A 8 -27.11 45.82 38.25
C CYS A 8 -25.75 45.62 37.55
N GLY A 9 -25.10 44.50 37.85
CA GLY A 9 -23.73 44.19 37.43
C GLY A 9 -23.57 43.89 35.94
N ALA A 10 -22.38 44.21 35.43
CA ALA A 10 -21.88 43.75 34.15
C ALA A 10 -21.23 42.37 34.34
N LEU A 11 -21.89 41.31 33.87
CA LEU A 11 -21.33 39.97 33.73
C LEU A 11 -20.59 39.90 32.38
N ALA A 12 -19.27 39.76 32.44
CA ALA A 12 -18.42 39.48 31.29
C ALA A 12 -18.65 38.03 30.83
N ALA A 13 -19.11 37.86 29.59
CA ALA A 13 -19.27 36.56 28.96
C ALA A 13 -17.92 36.05 28.42
N LEU A 14 -17.36 35.03 29.06
CA LEU A 14 -16.27 34.22 28.51
C LEU A 14 -16.87 33.15 27.58
N ALA A 15 -16.78 33.38 26.27
CA ALA A 15 -17.09 32.37 25.27
C ALA A 15 -15.89 31.40 25.14
N ALA A 16 -16.01 30.23 25.75
CA ALA A 16 -15.07 29.13 25.54
C ALA A 16 -15.40 28.45 24.20
N VAL A 17 -14.55 28.65 23.19
CA VAL A 17 -14.60 27.91 21.93
C VAL A 17 -14.02 26.52 22.18
N ALA A 18 -14.89 25.54 22.39
CA ALA A 18 -14.50 24.14 22.45
C ALA A 18 -14.13 23.65 21.06
N PHE A 19 -12.83 23.49 20.79
CA PHE A 19 -12.34 22.74 19.64
C PHE A 19 -12.72 21.27 19.82
N MET A 20 -13.81 20.84 19.17
CA MET A 20 -14.07 19.42 19.00
C MET A 20 -13.09 18.87 17.96
N ALA A 21 -12.00 18.30 18.45
CA ALA A 21 -11.16 17.43 17.65
C ALA A 21 -11.99 16.17 17.32
N THR A 22 -12.55 16.11 16.12
CA THR A 22 -13.14 14.88 15.59
C THR A 22 -12.02 13.87 15.39
N ALA A 23 -11.90 12.93 16.33
CA ALA A 23 -11.02 11.78 16.17
C ALA A 23 -11.45 11.02 14.91
N LEU A 24 -10.60 11.04 13.88
CA LEU A 24 -10.77 10.19 12.71
C LEU A 24 -10.89 8.73 13.18
N PRO A 25 -11.84 7.95 12.65
CA PRO A 25 -11.95 6.54 13.02
C PRO A 25 -10.63 5.85 12.70
N ALA A 26 -10.06 5.17 13.71
CA ALA A 26 -8.91 4.30 13.50
C ALA A 26 -9.27 3.31 12.39
N ALA A 27 -8.52 3.35 11.29
CA ALA A 27 -8.73 2.44 10.17
C ALA A 27 -8.74 1.00 10.72
N ALA A 28 -9.87 0.32 10.58
CA ALA A 28 -10.03 -1.03 11.08
C ALA A 28 -8.99 -1.94 10.41
N GLN A 29 -8.30 -2.75 11.22
CA GLN A 29 -7.26 -3.65 10.74
C GLN A 29 -7.84 -4.62 9.71
N VAL A 30 -7.17 -4.77 8.56
CA VAL A 30 -7.59 -5.72 7.53
C VAL A 30 -7.37 -7.15 8.06
N PRO A 31 -8.45 -7.97 8.19
CA PRO A 31 -8.32 -9.35 8.66
C PRO A 31 -7.47 -10.16 7.67
N PRO A 32 -6.79 -11.22 8.13
CA PRO A 32 -6.11 -12.10 7.19
C PRO A 32 -7.16 -12.77 6.27
N PRO A 33 -6.82 -13.06 5.00
CA PRO A 33 -7.70 -13.83 4.13
C PRO A 33 -8.02 -15.17 4.79
N SER A 34 -9.31 -15.56 4.83
CA SER A 34 -9.75 -16.78 5.51
C SER A 34 -9.10 -18.05 4.95
N TYR A 35 -8.76 -18.01 3.67
CA TYR A 35 -8.09 -19.09 2.93
C TYR A 35 -6.56 -19.07 3.05
N ALA A 36 -5.98 -18.04 3.65
CA ALA A 36 -4.54 -17.98 3.88
C ALA A 36 -4.10 -19.07 4.86
N SER A 37 -2.94 -19.67 4.62
CA SER A 37 -2.32 -20.65 5.51
C SER A 37 -2.02 -20.06 6.90
N PHE A 38 -1.80 -20.90 7.91
CA PHE A 38 -1.58 -20.45 9.29
C PHE A 38 -0.51 -19.36 9.41
N SER A 39 0.62 -19.54 8.73
CA SER A 39 1.76 -18.63 8.82
C SER A 39 1.54 -17.32 8.05
N GLU A 40 0.64 -17.30 7.06
CA GLU A 40 0.17 -16.09 6.36
C GLU A 40 -0.87 -15.31 7.18
N ARG A 41 -1.53 -15.96 8.13
CA ARG A 41 -2.39 -15.30 9.11
C ARG A 41 -1.58 -14.56 10.18
N LEU A 42 -0.31 -14.94 10.39
CA LEU A 42 0.58 -14.25 11.31
C LEU A 42 0.98 -12.86 10.76
N PRO A 43 0.85 -11.79 11.57
CA PRO A 43 1.25 -10.44 11.17
C PRO A 43 2.71 -10.39 10.70
N CYS A 44 2.95 -9.86 9.49
CA CYS A 44 4.28 -9.48 8.99
C CYS A 44 5.32 -10.60 8.87
N VAL A 45 4.94 -11.87 9.02
CA VAL A 45 5.88 -13.01 8.92
C VAL A 45 6.03 -13.48 7.47
N HIS A 46 4.90 -13.80 6.81
CA HIS A 46 4.91 -14.42 5.48
C HIS A 46 4.98 -13.45 4.31
N ARG A 47 5.15 -12.16 4.62
CA ARG A 47 5.33 -11.10 3.63
C ARG A 47 4.22 -11.10 2.57
N ILE A 48 2.99 -11.30 3.02
CA ILE A 48 1.78 -11.21 2.19
C ILE A 48 1.21 -9.80 2.19
N GLY A 49 1.89 -8.82 2.79
CA GLY A 49 1.52 -7.42 2.64
C GLY A 49 0.44 -6.94 3.59
N ARG A 50 0.32 -7.50 4.80
CA ARG A 50 -0.71 -7.07 5.78
C ARG A 50 -0.25 -5.89 6.65
N CYS A 51 1.02 -5.52 6.59
CA CYS A 51 1.63 -4.59 7.53
C CYS A 51 1.74 -3.16 7.02
N PHE A 52 1.23 -2.93 5.82
CA PHE A 52 1.07 -1.61 5.24
C PHE A 52 -0.22 -1.56 4.43
N ASP A 53 -0.74 -0.37 4.24
CA ASP A 53 -1.76 -0.05 3.25
C ASP A 53 -1.07 0.50 2.00
N ALA A 54 -1.72 0.36 0.85
CA ALA A 54 -1.23 0.89 -0.41
C ALA A 54 -2.37 1.50 -1.23
N THR A 55 -2.04 2.50 -2.03
CA THR A 55 -2.88 3.01 -3.12
C THR A 55 -2.14 2.88 -4.44
N ILE A 56 -2.88 2.74 -5.54
CA ILE A 56 -2.34 2.79 -6.91
C ILE A 56 -3.23 3.74 -7.72
N GLY A 57 -2.65 4.82 -8.25
CA GLY A 57 -3.40 5.89 -8.92
C GLY A 57 -4.49 6.47 -8.03
N GLY A 58 -4.19 6.68 -6.75
CA GLY A 58 -5.14 7.14 -5.73
C GLY A 58 -6.22 6.13 -5.33
N LYS A 59 -6.24 4.92 -5.92
CA LYS A 59 -7.24 3.89 -5.62
C LYS A 59 -6.74 2.95 -4.55
N ARG A 60 -7.64 2.60 -3.62
CA ARG A 60 -7.31 1.71 -2.50
C ARG A 60 -7.02 0.30 -2.99
N VAL A 61 -6.00 -0.30 -2.42
CA VAL A 61 -5.70 -1.73 -2.56
C VAL A 61 -6.43 -2.52 -1.47
N ASP A 62 -7.36 -3.38 -1.87
CA ASP A 62 -8.19 -4.18 -0.96
C ASP A 62 -7.79 -5.64 -0.95
N VAL A 63 -8.06 -6.31 0.17
CA VAL A 63 -7.87 -7.75 0.27
C VAL A 63 -8.93 -8.50 -0.56
N ILE A 64 -8.52 -9.56 -1.24
CA ILE A 64 -9.45 -10.52 -1.83
C ILE A 64 -10.01 -11.36 -0.68
N ALA A 65 -11.24 -11.05 -0.23
CA ALA A 65 -11.83 -11.74 0.92
C ALA A 65 -12.43 -13.10 0.54
N ASP A 66 -12.95 -13.22 -0.68
CA ASP A 66 -13.59 -14.45 -1.16
C ASP A 66 -12.57 -15.46 -1.71
N LYS A 67 -12.68 -16.71 -1.26
CA LYS A 67 -11.77 -17.77 -1.69
C LYS A 67 -11.97 -18.14 -3.15
N ALA A 68 -13.22 -18.15 -3.65
CA ALA A 68 -13.48 -18.54 -5.03
C ALA A 68 -12.91 -17.52 -6.01
N GLU A 69 -13.02 -16.22 -5.69
CA GLU A 69 -12.32 -15.17 -6.41
C GLU A 69 -10.80 -15.37 -6.41
N PHE A 70 -10.19 -15.61 -5.25
CA PHE A 70 -8.75 -15.86 -5.14
C PHE A 70 -8.31 -17.06 -5.98
N ASP A 71 -9.01 -18.20 -5.89
CA ASP A 71 -8.66 -19.41 -6.62
C ASP A 71 -8.77 -19.19 -8.14
N LYS A 72 -9.80 -18.45 -8.59
CA LYS A 72 -9.99 -18.10 -10.00
C LYS A 72 -8.84 -17.20 -10.49
N LEU A 73 -8.48 -16.18 -9.73
CA LEU A 73 -7.38 -15.29 -10.08
C LEU A 73 -6.04 -16.04 -10.09
N LYS A 74 -5.79 -16.88 -9.09
CA LYS A 74 -4.59 -17.71 -9.00
C LYS A 74 -4.45 -18.62 -10.22
N ALA A 75 -5.52 -19.33 -10.61
CA ALA A 75 -5.52 -20.18 -11.80
C ALA A 75 -5.24 -19.36 -13.07
N LEU A 76 -5.86 -18.19 -13.21
CA LEU A 76 -5.60 -17.29 -14.33
C LEU A 76 -4.13 -16.85 -14.38
N LEU A 77 -3.57 -16.34 -13.28
CA LEU A 77 -2.19 -15.84 -13.23
C LEU A 77 -1.16 -16.94 -13.53
N GLN A 78 -1.41 -18.17 -13.08
CA GLN A 78 -0.55 -19.31 -13.42
C GLN A 78 -0.49 -19.59 -14.93
N THR A 79 -1.57 -19.30 -15.67
CA THR A 79 -1.59 -19.43 -17.14
C THR A 79 -0.91 -18.27 -17.86
N LEU A 80 -1.01 -17.05 -17.31
CA LEU A 80 -0.49 -15.84 -17.96
C LEU A 80 0.99 -15.60 -17.66
N ASN A 81 1.41 -15.77 -16.40
CA ASN A 81 2.78 -15.50 -15.98
C ASN A 81 3.15 -16.29 -14.72
N ARG A 82 3.96 -17.35 -14.89
CA ARG A 82 4.43 -18.23 -13.80
C ARG A 82 5.33 -17.54 -12.75
N ASN A 83 5.85 -16.35 -13.04
CA ASN A 83 6.70 -15.60 -12.12
C ASN A 83 5.88 -14.77 -11.13
N VAL A 84 4.59 -14.55 -11.42
CA VAL A 84 3.67 -13.88 -10.51
C VAL A 84 3.31 -14.84 -9.37
N ARG A 85 3.53 -14.40 -8.13
CA ARG A 85 3.14 -15.18 -6.94
C ARG A 85 1.64 -15.06 -6.68
N ASP A 86 1.17 -15.80 -5.67
CA ASP A 86 -0.21 -15.71 -5.20
C ASP A 86 -0.58 -14.24 -4.86
N VAL A 87 -1.58 -13.72 -5.56
CA VAL A 87 -2.09 -12.36 -5.40
C VAL A 87 -3.24 -12.37 -4.39
N HIS A 88 -3.04 -11.69 -3.25
CA HIS A 88 -4.04 -11.59 -2.19
C HIS A 88 -4.77 -10.24 -2.18
N TRP A 89 -4.35 -9.32 -3.04
CA TRP A 89 -4.81 -7.93 -3.04
C TRP A 89 -5.25 -7.50 -4.42
N ILE A 90 -6.18 -6.56 -4.49
CA ILE A 90 -6.76 -6.08 -5.73
C ILE A 90 -7.14 -4.61 -5.64
N VAL A 91 -6.90 -3.88 -6.72
CA VAL A 91 -7.58 -2.61 -6.96
C VAL A 91 -8.88 -2.92 -7.71
N ARG A 92 -10.02 -2.68 -7.04
CA ARG A 92 -11.35 -3.10 -7.53
C ARG A 92 -11.79 -2.33 -8.77
N GLU A 93 -11.50 -1.04 -8.78
CA GLU A 93 -11.84 -0.15 -9.89
C GLU A 93 -10.67 -0.04 -10.87
N PRO A 94 -10.93 0.09 -12.18
CA PRO A 94 -9.86 0.37 -13.14
C PRO A 94 -9.10 1.66 -12.81
N VAL A 95 -7.79 1.64 -13.01
CA VAL A 95 -6.88 2.77 -12.79
C VAL A 95 -6.54 3.43 -14.13
N PRO A 96 -6.58 4.77 -14.27
CA PRO A 96 -6.12 5.45 -15.49
C PRO A 96 -4.63 5.19 -15.76
N GLY A 97 -4.25 4.93 -17.01
CA GLY A 97 -2.86 4.59 -17.37
C GLY A 97 -1.82 5.62 -16.94
N ALA A 98 -2.16 6.91 -17.01
CA ALA A 98 -1.29 8.02 -16.59
C ALA A 98 -1.09 8.15 -15.07
N GLN A 99 -1.85 7.40 -14.25
CA GLN A 99 -1.76 7.40 -12.79
C GLN A 99 -1.36 6.02 -12.25
N ALA A 100 -1.23 5.02 -13.12
CA ALA A 100 -1.07 3.64 -12.69
C ALA A 100 0.29 3.35 -12.03
N LEU A 101 1.28 4.23 -12.21
CA LEU A 101 2.59 4.17 -11.56
C LEU A 101 2.66 5.00 -10.26
N ASP A 102 1.61 5.74 -9.91
CA ASP A 102 1.52 6.47 -8.64
C ASP A 102 1.18 5.49 -7.51
N VAL A 103 2.21 4.98 -6.84
CA VAL A 103 2.08 4.01 -5.74
C VAL A 103 2.45 4.66 -4.42
N GLU A 104 1.47 4.80 -3.52
CA GLU A 104 1.73 5.29 -2.17
C GLU A 104 1.60 4.14 -1.16
N THR A 105 2.44 4.15 -0.14
CA THR A 105 2.40 3.15 0.93
C THR A 105 2.42 3.78 2.31
N ARG A 106 1.86 3.08 3.30
CA ARG A 106 1.91 3.49 4.71
C ARG A 106 1.83 2.30 5.63
N ALA A 107 2.70 2.21 6.64
CA ALA A 107 2.56 1.21 7.69
C ALA A 107 1.19 1.29 8.40
N THR A 108 0.56 0.15 8.61
CA THR A 108 -0.68 0.06 9.39
C THR A 108 -0.38 0.13 10.88
N ALA A 109 -1.38 0.41 11.72
CA ALA A 109 -1.23 0.31 13.17
C ALA A 109 -0.75 -1.09 13.63
N GLN A 110 -1.17 -2.15 12.91
CA GLN A 110 -0.68 -3.51 13.12
C GLN A 110 0.77 -3.68 12.65
N GLY A 111 1.16 -3.01 11.57
CA GLY A 111 2.49 -3.12 10.98
C GLY A 111 3.59 -2.33 11.71
N LEU A 112 3.29 -1.16 12.28
CA LEU A 112 4.26 -0.28 12.93
C LEU A 112 5.18 -0.98 13.96
N PRO A 113 4.70 -1.88 14.83
CA PRO A 113 5.57 -2.61 15.74
C PRO A 113 6.60 -3.51 15.03
N HIS A 114 6.27 -4.03 13.84
CA HIS A 114 7.01 -5.06 13.12
C HIS A 114 7.87 -4.54 11.97
N VAL A 115 7.31 -3.70 11.11
CA VAL A 115 8.03 -3.12 9.95
C VAL A 115 8.55 -1.71 10.25
N GLY A 116 7.89 -0.97 11.14
CA GLY A 116 8.24 0.41 11.46
C GLY A 116 7.75 1.42 10.42
N ASP A 117 8.01 2.69 10.70
CA ASP A 117 7.75 3.79 9.78
C ASP A 117 8.59 3.66 8.49
N GLU A 118 8.13 4.34 7.46
CA GLU A 118 8.73 4.30 6.12
C GLU A 118 10.17 4.79 6.18
N GLN A 119 11.06 4.01 5.57
CA GLN A 119 12.47 4.35 5.47
C GLN A 119 12.75 5.04 4.12
N GLU A 120 12.22 4.48 3.04
CA GLU A 120 12.47 4.81 1.64
C GLU A 120 11.17 4.57 0.84
N GLU A 121 11.10 5.10 -0.38
CA GLU A 121 10.00 4.81 -1.32
C GLU A 121 9.85 3.29 -1.57
N PRO A 122 8.63 2.81 -1.86
CA PRO A 122 8.40 1.38 -2.06
C PRO A 122 9.06 0.87 -3.34
N ASP A 123 9.68 -0.32 -3.29
CA ASP A 123 10.11 -0.99 -4.52
C ASP A 123 8.87 -1.59 -5.22
N VAL A 124 8.65 -1.25 -6.48
CA VAL A 124 7.52 -1.77 -7.27
C VAL A 124 8.02 -2.55 -8.48
N ILE A 125 7.59 -3.80 -8.61
CA ILE A 125 7.80 -4.60 -9.83
C ILE A 125 6.46 -4.74 -10.55
N VAL A 126 6.43 -4.35 -11.82
CA VAL A 126 5.25 -4.40 -12.68
C VAL A 126 5.31 -5.64 -13.59
N TYR A 127 4.22 -6.41 -13.62
CA TYR A 127 4.05 -7.54 -14.52
C TYR A 127 2.88 -7.26 -15.46
N ALA A 128 3.17 -7.02 -16.75
CA ALA A 128 2.17 -7.01 -17.82
C ALA A 128 1.62 -8.43 -17.99
N LEU A 129 0.30 -8.60 -17.85
CA LEU A 129 -0.36 -9.91 -17.91
C LEU A 129 -0.97 -10.22 -19.28
N ASP A 130 -1.18 -9.19 -20.10
CA ASP A 130 -1.80 -9.30 -21.42
C ASP A 130 -0.79 -9.10 -22.56
N GLY A 131 0.52 -9.12 -22.24
CA GLY A 131 1.59 -8.91 -23.21
C GLY A 131 1.74 -7.46 -23.65
N GLN A 132 1.32 -6.51 -22.81
CA GLN A 132 1.60 -5.10 -23.03
C GLN A 132 3.12 -4.88 -23.10
N ASP A 133 3.54 -4.05 -24.05
CA ASP A 133 4.94 -3.64 -24.17
C ASP A 133 5.23 -2.57 -23.12
N LEU A 134 6.33 -2.75 -22.39
CA LEU A 134 6.78 -1.85 -21.35
C LEU A 134 8.21 -1.43 -21.68
N ASP A 135 8.37 -0.14 -21.98
CA ASP A 135 9.66 0.48 -22.23
C ASP A 135 10.50 0.41 -20.93
N SER A 136 11.61 -0.30 -21.00
CA SER A 136 12.57 -0.43 -19.91
C SER A 136 14.01 -0.33 -20.39
N GLU A 137 14.89 0.10 -19.48
CA GLU A 137 16.33 0.07 -19.68
C GLU A 137 17.01 -0.76 -18.59
N SER A 138 18.05 -1.50 -18.98
CA SER A 138 18.91 -2.21 -18.04
C SER A 138 19.84 -1.22 -17.30
N GLU A 139 19.73 -1.17 -15.99
CA GLU A 139 20.59 -0.37 -15.12
C GLU A 139 21.44 -1.27 -14.21
N LEU A 140 22.70 -0.90 -14.00
CA LEU A 140 23.57 -1.54 -13.01
C LEU A 140 23.53 -0.76 -11.70
N VAL A 141 22.91 -1.34 -10.68
CA VAL A 141 22.75 -0.71 -9.37
C VAL A 141 23.70 -1.37 -8.36
N ALA A 142 24.50 -0.54 -7.69
CA ALA A 142 25.38 -0.98 -6.61
C ALA A 142 24.61 -1.02 -5.27
N GLN A 143 24.40 -2.22 -4.72
CA GLN A 143 23.79 -2.41 -3.41
C GLN A 143 24.83 -2.21 -2.29
N GLN A 144 24.78 -1.05 -1.63
CA GLN A 144 25.75 -0.68 -0.59
C GLN A 144 25.66 -1.54 0.68
N SER A 145 24.49 -2.13 0.93
CA SER A 145 24.18 -2.93 2.12
C SER A 145 24.71 -4.37 2.05
N VAL A 146 25.06 -4.85 0.86
CA VAL A 146 25.60 -6.20 0.65
C VAL A 146 27.00 -6.09 0.05
N ARG A 147 27.96 -6.75 0.69
CA ARG A 147 29.36 -6.73 0.23
C ARG A 147 29.89 -8.13 -0.02
N ILE A 148 30.60 -8.30 -1.13
CA ILE A 148 31.39 -9.50 -1.44
C ILE A 148 32.85 -9.07 -1.51
N ASN A 149 33.70 -9.68 -0.67
CA ASN A 149 35.11 -9.30 -0.53
C ASN A 149 35.31 -7.80 -0.23
N GLY A 150 34.41 -7.21 0.57
CA GLY A 150 34.46 -5.80 0.95
C GLY A 150 33.96 -4.82 -0.11
N GLN A 151 33.65 -5.28 -1.33
CA GLN A 151 33.08 -4.46 -2.40
C GLN A 151 31.55 -4.56 -2.42
N PRO A 152 30.82 -3.48 -2.71
CA PRO A 152 29.38 -3.54 -2.92
C PRO A 152 29.01 -4.54 -4.02
N VAL A 153 27.91 -5.27 -3.82
CA VAL A 153 27.35 -6.12 -4.87
C VAL A 153 26.70 -5.24 -5.93
N VAL A 154 26.99 -5.51 -7.20
CA VAL A 154 26.32 -4.88 -8.34
C VAL A 154 25.25 -5.83 -8.87
N THR A 155 24.04 -5.31 -9.04
CA THR A 155 22.91 -6.05 -9.61
C THR A 155 22.42 -5.34 -10.86
N GLN A 156 22.10 -6.09 -11.90
CA GLN A 156 21.36 -5.58 -13.05
C GLN A 156 19.86 -5.54 -12.71
N GLN A 157 19.20 -4.43 -13.00
CA GLN A 157 17.77 -4.21 -12.84
C GLN A 157 17.20 -3.63 -14.13
N GLU A 158 15.97 -4.01 -14.47
CA GLU A 158 15.20 -3.37 -15.54
C GLU A 158 14.34 -2.27 -14.93
N THR A 159 14.57 -1.02 -15.36
CA THR A 159 13.85 0.16 -14.88
C THR A 159 12.93 0.66 -15.98
N LEU A 160 11.64 0.86 -15.67
CA LEU A 160 10.69 1.43 -16.62
C LEU A 160 11.10 2.86 -16.97
N THR A 161 11.07 3.23 -18.25
CA THR A 161 11.41 4.57 -18.73
C THR A 161 10.18 5.40 -19.11
N GLN A 162 9.02 4.75 -19.23
CA GLN A 162 7.72 5.36 -19.43
C GLN A 162 7.06 5.78 -18.12
N ASP A 163 6.27 6.86 -18.14
CA ASP A 163 5.51 7.41 -17.01
C ASP A 163 4.03 6.99 -17.00
N PHE A 164 3.64 6.09 -17.90
CA PHE A 164 2.28 5.56 -18.01
C PHE A 164 2.27 4.05 -18.20
N LEU A 165 1.13 3.42 -17.93
CA LEU A 165 0.87 2.03 -18.33
C LEU A 165 -0.17 1.94 -19.44
N PRO A 166 0.07 1.14 -20.50
CA PRO A 166 -0.95 0.82 -21.48
C PRO A 166 -2.19 0.14 -20.85
N PRO A 167 -3.37 0.20 -21.50
CA PRO A 167 -4.55 -0.51 -21.03
C PRO A 167 -4.33 -2.03 -20.93
N GLY A 168 -4.94 -2.65 -19.92
CA GLY A 168 -4.95 -4.10 -19.74
C GLY A 168 -4.73 -4.53 -18.29
N ARG A 169 -4.45 -5.82 -18.08
CA ARG A 169 -4.28 -6.41 -16.76
C ARG A 169 -2.83 -6.41 -16.32
N TYR A 170 -2.63 -6.15 -15.03
CA TYR A 170 -1.31 -6.10 -14.40
C TYR A 170 -1.31 -6.83 -13.06
N ALA A 171 -0.14 -7.31 -12.67
CA ALA A 171 0.17 -7.64 -11.28
C ALA A 171 1.32 -6.75 -10.81
N PHE A 172 1.18 -6.13 -9.64
CA PHE A 172 2.24 -5.34 -9.01
C PHE A 172 2.76 -6.09 -7.79
N ALA A 173 4.08 -6.18 -7.66
CA ALA A 173 4.72 -6.58 -6.41
C ALA A 173 5.28 -5.34 -5.72
N ILE A 174 4.56 -4.84 -4.72
CA ILE A 174 4.90 -3.62 -3.97
C ILE A 174 5.58 -4.02 -2.68
N LYS A 175 6.85 -3.64 -2.50
CA LYS A 175 7.64 -3.92 -1.29
C LYS A 175 7.78 -2.65 -0.47
N TYR A 176 7.18 -2.65 0.71
CA TYR A 176 7.32 -1.59 1.68
C TYR A 176 8.60 -1.77 2.50
N LEU A 177 9.46 -0.76 2.51
CA LEU A 177 10.72 -0.73 3.25
C LEU A 177 10.56 0.12 4.52
N GLY A 178 10.35 -0.54 5.65
CA GLY A 178 10.26 0.12 6.94
C GLY A 178 11.59 0.07 7.72
N ARG A 179 11.75 0.98 8.68
CA ARG A 179 12.98 1.13 9.49
C ARG A 179 13.37 -0.10 10.32
N LYS A 180 12.44 -1.03 10.56
CA LYS A 180 12.69 -2.25 11.34
C LYS A 180 12.76 -3.49 10.46
N ASN A 181 11.90 -3.54 9.44
CA ASN A 181 11.77 -4.68 8.54
C ASN A 181 10.94 -4.26 7.32
N TRP A 182 10.67 -5.21 6.42
CA TRP A 182 9.89 -4.99 5.22
C TRP A 182 8.75 -5.99 5.07
N ASP A 183 7.76 -5.62 4.27
CA ASP A 183 6.64 -6.47 3.85
C ASP A 183 6.38 -6.27 2.35
N ARG A 184 5.64 -7.17 1.70
CA ARG A 184 5.35 -7.08 0.26
C ARG A 184 3.93 -7.50 -0.07
N LYS A 185 3.22 -6.69 -0.86
CA LYS A 185 1.92 -7.01 -1.44
C LYS A 185 2.09 -7.45 -2.88
N TRP A 186 1.37 -8.50 -3.27
CA TRP A 186 1.08 -8.80 -4.66
C TRP A 186 -0.35 -8.34 -4.95
N VAL A 187 -0.51 -7.42 -5.89
CA VAL A 187 -1.75 -6.71 -6.19
C VAL A 187 -2.15 -6.95 -7.64
N PHE A 188 -3.39 -7.33 -7.89
CA PHE A 188 -3.97 -7.35 -9.24
C PHE A 188 -4.70 -6.03 -9.51
N LEU A 189 -4.58 -5.51 -10.72
CA LEU A 189 -5.31 -4.34 -11.17
C LEU A 189 -5.58 -4.40 -12.66
N THR A 190 -6.55 -3.61 -13.09
CA THR A 190 -6.82 -3.34 -14.51
C THR A 190 -6.56 -1.87 -14.79
N VAL A 191 -5.79 -1.59 -15.83
CA VAL A 191 -5.52 -0.24 -16.33
C VAL A 191 -6.50 0.07 -17.45
N ALA A 192 -7.17 1.21 -17.33
CA ALA A 192 -8.07 1.75 -18.34
C ALA A 192 -7.32 2.73 -19.28
N PRO A 193 -7.88 3.01 -20.47
CA PRO A 193 -7.38 4.07 -21.36
C PRO A 193 -7.23 5.43 -20.68
#